data_AF-A0AAU1XSL8-F1
#
_entry.id   AF-A0AAU1XSL8-F1
#
_cell.length_a   1.000
_cell.length_b   1.000
_cell.length_c   1.000
_cell.angle_alpha   90.00
_cell.angle_beta   90.00
_cell.angle_gamma   90.00
#
_symmetry.space_group_name_H-M   'P 1'
#
loop_
_entity.id
_entity.type
_entity.pdbx_description
1 polymer ?
#
loop_
_entity_poly.entity_id
_entity_poly.type
_entity_poly.pdbx_seq_one_letter_code
_entity_poly.pdbx_strand_id
1 'polypeptide(L)' 'MTSVMQHYGLLWTDPDGAPQASAGRYDKRSAKCRRTELKAVGCTRVEIVPVKPGDVPEPVS' A
#
# COMPACT_ATOMS: atom_id res chain seq x y z
N MET A 1 -27.48 5.28 -5.59
CA MET A 1 -26.61 4.60 -4.59
C MET A 1 -25.16 4.93 -4.94
N THR A 2 -24.48 5.74 -4.15
CA THR A 2 -23.04 5.98 -4.28
C THR A 2 -22.30 4.82 -3.60
N SER A 3 -21.83 3.85 -4.39
CA SER A 3 -20.84 2.90 -3.88
C SER A 3 -19.56 3.70 -3.64
N VAL A 4 -19.22 3.96 -2.38
CA VAL A 4 -17.96 4.63 -2.05
C VAL A 4 -16.85 3.70 -2.52
N MET A 5 -16.14 4.11 -3.57
CA MET A 5 -15.07 3.30 -4.14
C MET A 5 -13.98 3.13 -3.08
N GLN A 6 -13.79 1.91 -2.59
CA GLN A 6 -12.77 1.63 -1.59
C GLN A 6 -11.39 1.76 -2.21
N HIS A 7 -10.56 2.63 -1.63
CA HIS A 7 -9.16 2.78 -1.99
C HIS A 7 -8.25 1.99 -1.04
N TYR A 8 -7.08 1.65 -1.55
CA TYR A 8 -6.05 0.92 -0.81
C TYR A 8 -4.71 1.63 -0.92
N GLY A 9 -3.94 1.62 0.16
CA GLY A 9 -2.51 1.95 0.17
C GLY A 9 -1.68 0.69 0.44
N LEU A 10 -0.36 0.84 0.36
CA LEU A 10 0.59 -0.20 0.75
C LEU A 10 1.52 0.33 1.83
N LEU A 11 1.85 -0.55 2.77
CA LEU A 11 2.95 -0.40 3.71
C LEU A 11 3.97 -1.49 3.40
N TRP A 12 5.25 -1.17 3.49
CA TRP A 12 6.32 -2.17 3.32
C TRP A 12 7.59 -1.76 4.04
N THR A 13 8.55 -2.68 4.07
CA THR A 13 9.92 -2.42 4.50
C THR A 13 10.84 -2.64 3.32
N ASP A 14 11.62 -1.63 2.96
CA ASP A 14 12.63 -1.71 1.91
C ASP A 14 13.71 -2.75 2.26
N PRO A 15 14.49 -3.24 1.29
CA PRO A 15 15.53 -4.24 1.53
C PRO A 15 16.61 -3.79 2.54
N ASP A 16 16.79 -2.49 2.72
CA ASP A 16 17.69 -1.88 3.70
C ASP A 16 17.10 -1.78 5.12
N GLY A 17 15.83 -2.20 5.30
CA GLY A 17 15.13 -2.15 6.57
C GLY A 17 14.29 -0.89 6.79
N ALA A 18 14.24 0.05 5.85
CA ALA A 18 13.48 1.29 6.00
C ALA A 18 11.96 1.05 5.83
N PRO A 19 11.11 1.47 6.78
CA PRO A 19 9.66 1.39 6.61
C PRO A 19 9.17 2.45 5.62
N GLN A 20 8.25 2.07 4.75
CA GLN A 20 7.69 2.91 3.70
C GLN A 20 6.18 2.78 3.62
N ALA A 21 5.56 3.79 3.03
CA ALA A 21 4.15 3.83 2.72
C ALA A 21 3.91 4.38 1.31
N SER A 22 2.87 3.89 0.63
CA SER A 22 2.51 4.43 -0.67
C SER A 22 1.76 5.74 -0.50
N ALA A 23 2.21 6.80 -1.18
CA ALA A 23 1.46 8.04 -1.31
C ALA A 23 0.16 7.89 -2.13
N GLY A 24 0.07 6.84 -2.96
CA GLY A 24 -1.01 6.62 -3.92
C GLY A 24 -2.20 5.84 -3.36
N ARG A 25 -3.39 6.11 -3.93
CA ARG A 25 -4.61 5.32 -3.73
C ARG A 25 -4.80 4.36 -4.89
N TYR A 26 -4.84 3.07 -4.59
CA TYR A 26 -5.07 2.01 -5.55
C TYR A 26 -6.49 1.48 -5.46
N ASP A 27 -7.04 0.99 -6.57
CA ASP A 27 -8.07 -0.04 -6.49
C ASP A 27 -7.46 -1.37 -6.03
N LYS A 28 -8.31 -2.34 -5.65
CA LYS A 28 -7.86 -3.61 -5.07
C LYS A 28 -6.95 -4.43 -6.00
N ARG A 29 -7.18 -4.39 -7.32
CA ARG A 29 -6.38 -5.15 -8.30
C ARG A 29 -4.99 -4.51 -8.41
N SER A 30 -4.95 -3.20 -8.58
CA SER A 30 -3.71 -2.45 -8.67
C SER A 30 -2.85 -2.59 -7.41
N ALA A 31 -3.48 -2.58 -6.22
CA ALA A 31 -2.77 -2.80 -4.95
C ALA A 31 -2.12 -4.20 -4.87
N LYS A 32 -2.80 -5.22 -5.37
CA LYS A 32 -2.25 -6.59 -5.43
C LYS A 32 -1.09 -6.70 -6.40
N CYS A 33 -1.18 -6.08 -7.57
CA CYS A 33 -0.08 -6.02 -8.53
C CYS A 33 1.13 -5.34 -7.90
N ARG A 34 0.95 -4.18 -7.27
CA ARG A 34 2.03 -3.44 -6.61
C ARG A 34 2.69 -4.24 -5.49
N ARG A 35 1.91 -4.98 -4.70
CA ARG A 35 2.46 -5.88 -3.66
C ARG A 35 3.36 -6.96 -4.25
N THR A 36 3.02 -7.52 -5.41
CA THR A 36 3.85 -8.52 -6.09
C THR A 36 5.16 -7.90 -6.58
N GLU A 37 5.10 -6.70 -7.17
CA GLU A 37 6.30 -5.97 -7.61
C GLU A 37 7.25 -5.66 -6.44
N LEU A 38 6.72 -5.16 -5.31
CA LEU A 38 7.53 -4.88 -4.12
C LEU A 38 8.25 -6.12 -3.59
N LYS A 39 7.55 -7.26 -3.54
CA LYS A 39 8.16 -8.53 -3.14
C LYS A 39 9.24 -8.99 -4.13
N ALA A 40 9.05 -8.76 -5.42
CA ALA A 40 10.01 -9.15 -6.45
C ALA A 40 11.34 -8.38 -6.34
N VAL A 41 11.31 -7.14 -5.82
CA VAL A 41 12.51 -6.33 -5.57
C VAL A 41 13.08 -6.49 -4.15
N GLY A 42 12.59 -7.47 -3.39
CA GLY A 42 13.12 -7.80 -2.06
C GLY A 42 12.51 -7.02 -0.90
N CYS A 43 11.46 -6.22 -1.11
CA CYS A 43 10.75 -5.58 0.00
C CYS A 43 10.06 -6.63 0.87
N THR A 44 10.06 -6.40 2.18
CA THR A 44 9.44 -7.26 3.18
C THR A 44 8.28 -6.55 3.86
N ARG A 45 7.55 -7.27 4.73
CA ARG A 45 6.38 -6.72 5.47
C ARG A 45 5.36 -5.99 4.58
N VAL A 46 5.17 -6.46 3.35
CA VAL A 46 4.30 -5.80 2.36
C VAL A 46 2.83 -6.08 2.64
N GLU A 47 2.13 -5.04 3.10
CA GLU A 47 0.72 -5.06 3.48
C GLU A 47 -0.12 -4.13 2.58
N ILE A 48 -1.35 -4.53 2.30
CA ILE A 48 -2.35 -3.71 1.60
C ILE A 48 -3.35 -3.26 2.63
N VAL A 49 -3.46 -1.95 2.84
CA VAL A 49 -4.34 -1.36 3.86
C VAL A 49 -5.47 -0.56 3.20
N PRO A 50 -6.72 -0.65 3.67
CA PRO A 50 -7.78 0.23 3.19
C PRO A 50 -7.46 1.68 3.61
N VAL A 51 -7.58 2.62 2.68
CA VAL A 51 -7.36 4.05 2.94
C VAL A 51 -8.63 4.83 2.63
N LYS A 52 -8.95 5.81 3.48
CA LYS A 52 -10.09 6.69 3.25
C LYS A 52 -9.73 7.74 2.19
N PRO A 53 -10.73 8.26 1.45
CA PRO A 53 -10.54 9.49 0.69
C PRO A 53 -10.12 10.62 1.65
N GLY A 54 -8.93 11.16 1.45
CA GLY A 54 -8.32 12.21 2.27
C GLY A 54 -7.00 11.77 2.93
N ASP A 55 -6.87 10.47 3.24
CA ASP A 55 -5.79 9.97 4.08
C ASP A 55 -4.59 9.46 3.25
N VAL A 56 -3.38 9.67 3.80
CA VAL A 56 -2.14 8.97 3.43
C VAL A 56 -1.79 8.06 4.61
N PRO A 57 -1.63 6.74 4.40
CA PRO A 57 -1.24 5.85 5.49
C PRO A 57 0.19 6.18 5.93
N GLU A 58 0.40 6.36 7.22
CA GLU A 58 1.74 6.55 7.78
C GLU A 58 2.40 5.18 8.05
N PRO A 59 3.70 5.01 7.75
CA PRO A 59 4.42 3.82 8.16
C PRO A 59 4.49 3.76 9.68
N VAL A 60 4.19 2.60 10.27
CA VAL A 60 4.44 2.38 11.70
C VAL A 60 5.94 2.20 11.94
N SER A 61 6.50 3.04 12.81
CA SER A 61 7.91 3.05 13.19
C SER A 61 8.28 1.92 14.15
#